data_AF-A0A395WAG9-F1
#
_entry.id   AF-A0A395WAG9-F1
#
_cell.length_a   1.000
_cell.length_b   1.000
_cell.length_c   1.000
_cell.angle_alpha   90.00
_cell.angle_beta   90.00
_cell.angle_gamma   90.00
#
_symmetry.space_group_name_H-M   'P 1'
#
loop_
_entity.id
_entity.type
_entity.pdbx_description
1 polymer ?
#
loop_
_entity_poly.entity_id
_entity_poly.type
_entity_poly.pdbx_seq_one_letter_code
_entity_poly.pdbx_strand_id
1 'polypeptide(L)'
;MQSNLVIVEILGSNMSNLNSTVSANRTHIGFFGLRNAGKSSVVNAITNQSMSLVSNIKGTTTDPVKKSMEILPIGPVVIVDTPGMDDEGTLGELRIKRTLEVLKTIDIAVLVVDANVGLQKVDLDLIGMFKENKLPYFIAFNKCDLIEEKKELASNEIYVSALKNVNIDGLKHMLASSTKKQEEKTIIKDLIKTGDVVVLVIPIDKSAPKGRLILPQQLVLRDILDHHAIGMTCQVEELEETLKRVTPKLVITDSQAFNKVSQIVDKSIHLTSFSILMARLKGSLATVLEGANKLDHLQDGDCILISEGCTHHRQCGDIGTDKLPKWILNYTKKNVTFEFTSGHGFKEDLSKYSVVIHCGACMLNEKEVQSRVKECKKQGVPFTNYGIVIAKMNGILDRSVEVF
;
A
#
# COMPACT_ATOMS: atom_id res chain seq x y z
N MET A 1 5.17 63.58 -13.81
CA MET A 1 4.27 62.44 -14.04
C MET A 1 5.15 61.21 -14.24
N GLN A 2 5.38 60.46 -13.16
CA GLN A 2 6.14 59.20 -13.14
C GLN A 2 5.16 58.04 -13.27
N SER A 3 5.45 57.13 -14.21
CA SER A 3 4.77 55.87 -14.40
C SER A 3 5.31 54.83 -13.42
N ASN A 4 4.45 54.37 -12.50
CA ASN A 4 4.76 53.29 -11.56
C ASN A 4 4.75 51.93 -12.27
N LEU A 5 5.92 51.30 -12.29
CA LEU A 5 6.12 49.90 -12.62
C LEU A 5 5.80 49.07 -11.36
N VAL A 6 4.70 48.32 -11.35
CA VAL A 6 4.42 47.33 -10.30
C VAL A 6 4.99 45.99 -10.76
N ILE A 7 6.13 45.61 -10.18
CA ILE A 7 6.66 44.25 -10.25
C ILE A 7 5.79 43.40 -9.32
N VAL A 8 4.97 42.52 -9.89
CA VAL A 8 4.30 41.46 -9.13
C VAL A 8 5.25 40.26 -9.10
N GLU A 9 5.96 40.09 -7.98
CA GLU A 9 6.64 38.83 -7.66
C GLU A 9 5.59 37.71 -7.55
N ILE A 10 5.61 36.79 -8.52
CA ILE A 10 4.91 35.51 -8.42
C ILE A 10 5.74 34.64 -7.47
N LEU A 11 5.44 34.70 -6.18
CA LEU A 11 5.85 33.65 -5.23
C LEU A 11 5.07 32.38 -5.57
N GLY A 12 5.68 31.54 -6.39
CA GLY A 12 5.23 30.17 -6.64
C GLY A 12 5.38 29.34 -5.37
N SER A 13 4.33 29.26 -4.57
CA SER A 13 4.11 28.15 -3.65
C SER A 13 3.34 27.06 -4.39
N ASN A 14 4.07 26.06 -4.89
CA ASN A 14 3.48 24.77 -5.26
C ASN A 14 2.88 24.14 -4.00
N MET A 15 1.63 24.47 -3.68
CA MET A 15 0.80 23.69 -2.77
C MET A 15 0.43 22.38 -3.47
N SER A 16 1.30 21.38 -3.37
CA SER A 16 0.97 19.98 -3.64
C SER A 16 -0.19 19.60 -2.72
N ASN A 17 -1.38 19.44 -3.31
CA ASN A 17 -2.55 19.00 -2.57
C ASN A 17 -2.25 17.65 -1.91
N LEU A 18 -2.43 17.55 -0.59
CA LEU A 18 -2.28 16.33 0.23
C LEU A 18 -3.10 15.14 -0.27
N ASN A 19 -4.00 15.34 -1.25
CA ASN A 19 -4.86 14.33 -1.87
C ASN A 19 -4.32 13.76 -3.19
N SER A 20 -3.20 14.25 -3.72
CA SER A 20 -2.68 13.84 -5.04
C SER A 20 -2.08 12.43 -5.05
N THR A 21 -1.39 12.04 -3.98
CA THR A 21 -0.78 10.69 -3.86
C THR A 21 -1.59 9.84 -2.91
N VAL A 22 -1.96 8.64 -3.31
CA VAL A 22 -2.78 7.77 -2.46
C VAL A 22 -1.92 7.17 -1.35
N SER A 23 -2.45 7.11 -0.12
CA SER A 23 -1.78 6.56 1.08
C SER A 23 -1.01 5.26 0.81
N ALA A 24 -1.57 4.32 0.04
CA ALA A 24 -0.97 3.03 -0.31
C ALA A 24 0.34 3.12 -1.13
N ASN A 25 0.65 4.26 -1.74
CA ASN A 25 1.86 4.52 -2.53
C ASN A 25 2.77 5.56 -1.87
N ARG A 26 2.41 6.07 -0.69
CA ARG A 26 3.26 6.97 0.10
C ARG A 26 4.28 6.16 0.89
N THR A 27 5.43 6.76 1.16
CA THR A 27 6.39 6.18 2.11
C THR A 27 5.75 6.14 3.50
N HIS A 28 5.75 4.95 4.11
CA HIS A 28 5.31 4.74 5.48
C HIS A 28 6.50 4.83 6.43
N ILE A 29 6.45 5.74 7.39
CA ILE A 29 7.53 5.94 8.37
C ILE A 29 7.01 5.58 9.76
N GLY A 30 7.62 4.59 10.39
CA GLY A 30 7.31 4.20 11.77
C GLY A 30 8.25 4.88 12.76
N PHE A 31 7.70 5.45 13.83
CA PHE A 31 8.49 6.03 14.92
C PHE A 31 8.44 5.12 16.13
N PHE A 32 9.61 4.70 16.62
CA PHE A 32 9.80 3.74 17.71
C PHE A 32 10.65 4.33 18.85
N GLY A 33 10.64 3.68 20.00
CA GLY A 33 11.46 4.05 21.16
C GLY A 33 10.70 3.94 22.47
N LEU A 34 11.38 4.20 23.57
CA LEU A 34 10.78 4.18 24.91
C LEU A 34 9.78 5.32 25.13
N ARG A 35 8.92 5.18 26.14
CA ARG A 35 8.09 6.26 26.68
C ARG A 35 9.03 7.33 27.22
N ASN A 36 8.65 8.59 27.03
CA ASN A 36 9.44 9.76 27.41
C ASN A 36 10.72 10.02 26.61
N ALA A 37 11.13 9.16 25.66
CA ALA A 37 12.21 9.48 24.71
C ALA A 37 11.87 10.70 23.81
N GLY A 38 10.59 11.08 23.75
CA GLY A 38 10.10 12.25 23.03
C GLY A 38 9.69 11.96 21.58
N LYS A 39 9.30 10.72 21.27
CA LYS A 39 8.74 10.32 19.96
C LYS A 39 7.72 11.32 19.41
N SER A 40 6.65 11.59 20.16
CA SER A 40 5.58 12.48 19.71
C SER A 40 6.08 13.90 19.48
N SER A 41 7.03 14.38 20.30
CA SER A 41 7.67 15.68 20.10
C SER A 41 8.48 15.72 18.80
N VAL A 42 9.25 14.68 18.51
CA VAL A 42 10.01 14.56 17.25
C VAL A 42 9.08 14.49 16.05
N VAL A 43 8.01 13.70 16.11
CA VAL A 43 6.98 13.65 15.05
C VAL A 43 6.39 15.03 14.81
N ASN A 44 6.02 15.76 15.87
CA ASN A 44 5.47 17.12 15.74
C ASN A 44 6.48 18.09 15.13
N ALA A 45 7.75 18.02 15.54
CA ALA A 45 8.80 18.89 15.03
C ALA A 45 9.10 18.64 13.54
N ILE A 46 9.14 17.37 13.10
CA ILE A 46 9.37 17.02 11.69
C ILE A 46 8.21 17.47 10.81
N THR A 47 6.99 17.49 11.36
CA THR A 47 5.77 17.73 10.59
C THR A 47 5.34 19.19 10.58
N ASN A 48 5.96 20.04 11.41
CA ASN A 48 5.55 21.44 11.62
C ASN A 48 4.04 21.59 11.92
N GLN A 49 3.39 20.54 12.42
CA GLN A 49 1.98 20.54 12.80
C GLN A 49 1.88 20.19 14.29
N SER A 50 1.12 21.00 15.03
CA SER A 50 0.77 20.68 16.42
C SER A 50 -0.15 19.46 16.42
N MET A 51 0.39 18.26 16.63
CA MET A 51 -0.48 17.10 16.83
C MET A 51 -1.20 17.25 18.17
N SER A 52 -2.48 17.65 18.11
CA SER A 52 -3.44 17.14 19.07
C SER A 52 -3.49 15.62 18.87
N LEU A 53 -3.05 14.87 19.87
CA LEU A 53 -3.08 13.40 19.89
C LEU A 53 -4.50 12.82 20.04
N VAL A 54 -5.54 13.60 19.72
CA VAL A 54 -6.94 13.15 19.83
C VAL A 54 -7.57 13.12 18.44
N SER A 55 -7.41 12.00 17.72
CA SER A 55 -8.35 11.69 16.64
C SER A 55 -9.58 11.04 17.25
N ASN A 56 -10.66 11.82 17.42
CA ASN A 56 -11.99 11.31 17.79
C ASN A 56 -12.68 10.59 16.61
N ILE A 57 -11.97 9.70 15.92
CA ILE A 57 -12.60 8.74 15.01
C ILE A 57 -12.77 7.46 15.84
N LYS A 58 -13.96 7.27 16.41
CA LYS A 58 -14.33 6.01 17.05
C LYS A 58 -14.31 4.89 16.00
N GLY A 59 -13.21 4.15 15.98
CA GLY A 59 -13.03 2.89 15.28
C GLY A 59 -11.88 2.15 15.96
N THR A 60 -12.24 1.25 16.89
CA THR A 60 -11.42 0.26 17.61
C THR A 60 -10.09 0.71 18.26
N THR A 61 -9.99 0.57 19.58
CA THR A 61 -8.89 0.98 20.48
C THR A 61 -7.57 0.18 20.36
N THR A 62 -7.27 -0.44 19.22
CA THR A 62 -6.11 -1.33 19.09
C THR A 62 -5.27 -1.16 17.82
N ASP A 63 -5.68 -0.30 16.89
CA ASP A 63 -5.02 -0.21 15.59
C ASP A 63 -3.97 0.92 15.59
N PRO A 64 -2.76 0.70 15.00
CA PRO A 64 -1.76 1.76 14.87
C PRO A 64 -2.34 2.97 14.14
N VAL A 65 -2.21 4.16 14.74
CA VAL A 65 -2.77 5.38 14.16
C VAL A 65 -1.93 5.79 12.95
N LYS A 66 -2.48 5.58 11.74
CA LYS A 66 -1.87 6.04 10.49
C LYS A 66 -2.28 7.49 10.21
N LYS A 67 -1.30 8.37 10.03
CA LYS A 67 -1.53 9.79 9.70
C LYS A 67 -0.87 10.16 8.39
N SER A 68 -1.68 10.63 7.45
CA SER A 68 -1.24 11.14 6.15
C SER A 68 -0.78 12.59 6.28
N MET A 69 0.41 12.91 5.77
CA MET A 69 0.99 14.26 5.84
C MET A 69 2.06 14.46 4.76
N GLU A 70 2.67 15.63 4.72
CA GLU A 70 3.75 15.98 3.80
C GLU A 70 4.99 16.38 4.61
N ILE A 71 6.13 15.79 4.29
CA ILE A 71 7.43 16.12 4.89
C ILE A 71 8.33 16.58 3.75
N LEU A 72 8.68 17.85 3.67
CA LEU A 72 9.70 18.30 2.72
C LEU A 72 11.10 17.92 3.24
N PRO A 73 12.01 17.37 2.41
CA PRO A 73 11.94 17.20 0.96
C PRO A 73 11.49 15.80 0.48
N ILE A 74 10.83 15.00 1.33
CA ILE A 74 10.34 13.65 1.04
C ILE A 74 9.07 13.68 0.17
N GLY A 75 8.17 14.63 0.42
CA GLY A 75 6.84 14.69 -0.16
C GLY A 75 5.78 14.01 0.74
N PRO A 76 4.70 13.44 0.15
CA PRO A 76 3.61 12.85 0.92
C PRO A 76 3.99 11.52 1.58
N VAL A 77 3.79 11.42 2.89
CA VAL A 77 4.12 10.25 3.71
C VAL A 77 2.94 9.78 4.55
N VAL A 78 3.05 8.58 5.11
CA VAL A 78 2.18 8.07 6.17
C VAL A 78 3.02 7.84 7.41
N ILE A 79 2.71 8.53 8.49
CA ILE A 79 3.31 8.23 9.79
C ILE A 79 2.51 7.13 10.45
N VAL A 80 3.20 6.07 10.85
CA VAL A 80 2.62 4.96 11.59
C VAL A 80 3.05 5.10 13.05
N ASP A 81 2.11 5.53 13.89
CA ASP A 81 2.38 5.74 15.31
C ASP A 81 2.49 4.40 16.03
N THR A 82 3.55 4.23 16.83
CA THR A 82 3.73 3.06 17.69
C THR A 82 3.69 3.50 19.16
N PRO A 83 2.86 2.85 20.01
CA PRO A 83 2.86 3.11 21.44
C PRO A 83 4.26 2.98 22.06
N GLY A 84 4.50 3.66 23.19
CA GLY A 84 5.75 3.50 23.95
C GLY A 84 5.98 2.04 24.36
N MET A 85 7.21 1.56 24.22
CA MET A 85 7.52 0.12 24.34
C MET A 85 7.59 -0.40 25.79
N ASP A 86 7.59 0.49 26.77
CA ASP A 86 7.85 0.27 28.21
C ASP A 86 6.63 0.53 29.11
N ASP A 87 5.40 0.63 28.58
CA ASP A 87 4.21 0.71 29.43
C ASP A 87 4.21 -0.45 30.45
N GLU A 88 3.84 -0.28 31.71
CA GLU A 88 3.57 -1.43 32.58
C GLU A 88 2.10 -1.78 32.41
N GLY A 89 1.78 -2.99 31.92
CA GLY A 89 0.37 -3.46 31.89
C GLY A 89 -0.15 -4.11 30.61
N THR A 90 0.68 -4.40 29.61
CA THR A 90 0.31 -5.31 28.50
C THR A 90 1.43 -6.33 28.32
N LEU A 91 1.09 -7.63 28.39
CA LEU A 91 2.04 -8.76 28.27
C LEU A 91 3.11 -8.47 27.19
N GLY A 92 4.39 -8.61 27.54
CA GLY A 92 5.51 -8.27 26.66
C GLY A 92 5.42 -8.91 25.27
N GLU A 93 4.86 -10.12 25.19
CA GLU A 93 4.59 -10.83 23.93
C GLU A 93 3.64 -10.07 22.98
N LEU A 94 2.59 -9.43 23.52
CA LEU A 94 1.63 -8.67 22.71
C LEU A 94 2.29 -7.43 22.07
N ARG A 95 3.32 -6.86 22.73
CA ARG A 95 4.07 -5.71 22.19
C ARG A 95 4.99 -6.10 21.07
N ILE A 96 5.70 -7.20 21.23
CA ILE A 96 6.57 -7.74 20.19
C ILE A 96 5.71 -8.05 18.97
N LYS A 97 4.56 -8.70 19.17
CA LYS A 97 3.61 -8.98 18.10
C LYS A 97 3.13 -7.70 17.39
N ARG A 98 2.70 -6.67 18.14
CA ARG A 98 2.28 -5.38 17.56
C ARG A 98 3.40 -4.68 16.79
N THR A 99 4.61 -4.69 17.34
CA THR A 99 5.80 -4.12 16.69
C THR A 99 6.03 -4.83 15.37
N LEU A 100 6.04 -6.16 15.37
CA LEU A 100 6.18 -6.97 14.16
C LEU A 100 5.10 -6.64 13.12
N GLU A 101 3.83 -6.50 13.52
CA GLU A 101 2.75 -6.09 12.60
C GLU A 101 3.01 -4.71 11.99
N VAL A 102 3.50 -3.73 12.77
CA VAL A 102 3.87 -2.42 12.22
C VAL A 102 5.04 -2.54 11.23
N LEU A 103 6.06 -3.34 11.56
CA LEU A 103 7.24 -3.54 10.69
C LEU A 103 6.87 -4.09 9.31
N LYS A 104 5.80 -4.88 9.20
CA LYS A 104 5.26 -5.38 7.93
C LYS A 104 4.69 -4.27 7.05
N THR A 105 4.37 -3.11 7.61
CA THR A 105 3.67 -2.01 6.93
C THR A 105 4.50 -0.77 6.67
N ILE A 106 5.69 -0.62 7.29
CA ILE A 106 6.50 0.61 7.18
C ILE A 106 7.69 0.47 6.24
N ASP A 107 8.04 1.51 5.49
CA ASP A 107 9.20 1.53 4.59
C ASP A 107 10.48 1.98 5.29
N ILE A 108 10.36 2.78 6.35
CA ILE A 108 11.48 3.31 7.14
C ILE A 108 11.11 3.32 8.63
N ALA A 109 12.06 2.97 9.51
CA ALA A 109 11.94 3.14 10.96
C ALA A 109 12.77 4.33 11.47
N VAL A 110 12.24 5.06 12.44
CA VAL A 110 12.96 6.07 13.21
C VAL A 110 12.92 5.67 14.68
N LEU A 111 14.07 5.32 15.24
CA LEU A 111 14.23 5.03 16.65
C LEU A 111 14.57 6.32 17.40
N VAL A 112 13.67 6.78 18.25
CA VAL A 112 13.88 7.97 19.08
C VAL A 112 14.40 7.55 20.44
N VAL A 113 15.59 8.03 20.77
CA VAL A 113 16.32 7.71 22.01
C VAL A 113 16.51 8.99 22.80
N ASP A 114 16.38 8.93 24.12
CA ASP A 114 16.76 10.05 24.98
C ASP A 114 18.29 10.14 25.03
N ALA A 115 18.86 11.24 24.53
CA ALA A 115 20.30 11.42 24.42
C ALA A 115 21.01 11.44 25.78
N ASN A 116 20.32 11.80 26.86
CA ASN A 116 20.88 11.79 28.22
C ASN A 116 20.99 10.37 28.79
N VAL A 117 20.09 9.47 28.37
CA VAL A 117 20.08 8.08 28.83
C VAL A 117 20.89 7.17 27.91
N GLY A 118 20.88 7.46 26.61
CA GLY A 118 21.49 6.61 25.59
C GLY A 118 20.64 5.38 25.25
N LEU A 119 21.22 4.48 24.46
CA LEU A 119 20.57 3.25 24.01
C LEU A 119 20.35 2.29 25.18
N GLN A 120 19.12 1.79 25.31
CA GLN A 120 18.77 0.76 26.27
C GLN A 120 18.56 -0.61 25.60
N LYS A 121 18.37 -1.66 26.41
CA LYS A 121 18.15 -3.03 25.90
C LYS A 121 17.00 -3.11 24.89
N VAL A 122 15.87 -2.45 25.19
CA VAL A 122 14.69 -2.42 24.30
C VAL A 122 15.00 -1.76 22.96
N ASP A 123 15.85 -0.73 22.95
CA ASP A 123 16.28 -0.06 21.72
C ASP A 123 17.17 -0.98 20.87
N LEU A 124 18.05 -1.76 21.51
CA LEU A 124 18.88 -2.76 20.84
C LEU A 124 18.05 -3.90 20.26
N ASP A 125 17.02 -4.37 20.97
CA ASP A 125 16.09 -5.40 20.48
C ASP A 125 15.35 -4.90 19.24
N LEU A 126 14.87 -3.64 19.24
CA LEU A 126 14.23 -3.01 18.08
C LEU A 126 15.19 -2.90 16.89
N ILE A 127 16.44 -2.50 17.12
CA ILE A 127 17.47 -2.46 16.08
C ILE A 127 17.68 -3.85 15.47
N GLY A 128 17.68 -4.90 16.31
CA GLY A 128 17.71 -6.30 15.88
C GLY A 128 16.55 -6.63 14.93
N MET A 129 15.32 -6.31 15.35
CA MET A 129 14.12 -6.53 14.54
C MET A 129 14.15 -5.76 13.22
N PHE A 130 14.65 -4.51 13.20
CA PHE A 130 14.79 -3.73 11.95
C PHE A 130 15.76 -4.40 10.99
N LYS A 131 16.92 -4.87 11.49
CA LYS A 131 17.93 -5.57 10.70
C LYS A 131 17.40 -6.89 10.13
N GLU A 132 16.74 -7.72 10.95
CA GLU A 132 16.14 -8.99 10.53
C GLU A 132 15.09 -8.79 9.42
N ASN A 133 14.33 -7.69 9.50
CA ASN A 133 13.32 -7.33 8.50
C ASN A 133 13.89 -6.54 7.32
N LYS A 134 15.22 -6.34 7.25
CA LYS A 134 15.90 -5.54 6.21
C LYS A 134 15.28 -4.15 6.04
N LEU A 135 14.84 -3.56 7.15
CA LEU A 135 14.18 -2.27 7.18
C LEU A 135 15.22 -1.15 7.37
N PRO A 136 15.33 -0.19 6.44
CA PRO A 136 16.11 1.02 6.67
C PRO A 136 15.67 1.72 7.95
N TYR A 137 16.63 2.08 8.81
CA TYR A 137 16.34 2.73 10.08
C TYR A 137 17.34 3.83 10.41
N PHE A 138 16.84 4.84 11.11
CA PHE A 138 17.64 5.95 11.66
C PHE A 138 17.46 6.05 13.16
N ILE A 139 18.49 6.49 13.87
CA ILE A 139 18.45 6.73 15.32
C ILE A 139 18.51 8.24 15.56
N ALA A 140 17.46 8.77 16.18
CA ALA A 140 17.36 10.16 16.60
C ALA A 140 17.60 10.26 18.10
N PHE A 141 18.79 10.67 18.50
CA PHE A 141 19.12 10.99 19.89
C PHE A 141 18.51 12.35 20.26
N ASN A 142 17.28 12.31 20.75
CA ASN A 142 16.47 13.46 21.12
C ASN A 142 16.86 14.04 22.48
N LYS A 143 16.45 15.28 22.76
CA LYS A 143 16.85 16.06 23.94
C LYS A 143 18.36 16.33 24.02
N CYS A 144 19.01 16.44 22.85
CA CYS A 144 20.44 16.72 22.80
C CYS A 144 20.83 18.09 23.37
N ASP A 145 19.86 18.95 23.66
CA ASP A 145 20.03 20.21 24.37
C ASP A 145 20.32 20.04 25.87
N LEU A 146 20.09 18.85 26.43
CA LEU A 146 20.35 18.52 27.83
C LEU A 146 21.74 17.90 28.08
N ILE A 147 22.52 17.67 27.02
CA ILE A 147 23.85 17.06 27.11
C ILE A 147 24.89 18.03 26.55
N GLU A 148 26.03 18.13 27.23
CA GLU A 148 27.16 18.95 26.78
C GLU A 148 28.10 18.15 25.88
N GLU A 149 28.37 16.89 26.25
CA GLU A 149 29.24 15.99 25.49
C GLU A 149 28.44 15.17 24.46
N LYS A 150 28.86 15.26 23.19
CA LYS A 150 28.30 14.49 22.08
C LYS A 150 29.33 13.48 21.61
N LYS A 151 28.90 12.23 21.50
CA LYS A 151 29.74 11.15 20.96
C LYS A 151 29.75 11.22 19.44
N GLU A 152 30.76 10.62 18.83
CA GLU A 152 30.77 10.41 17.39
C GLU A 152 29.60 9.49 17.00
N LEU A 153 28.88 9.90 15.96
CA LEU A 153 27.67 9.24 15.50
C LEU A 153 27.94 8.42 14.25
N ALA A 154 27.27 7.27 14.12
CA ALA A 154 27.27 6.51 12.87
C ALA A 154 26.46 7.25 11.78
N SER A 155 26.61 6.82 10.52
CA SER A 155 25.98 7.48 9.36
C SER A 155 24.44 7.50 9.39
N ASN A 156 23.81 6.62 10.18
CA ASN A 156 22.36 6.54 10.35
C ASN A 156 21.88 7.12 11.69
N GLU A 157 22.73 7.85 12.41
CA GLU A 157 22.42 8.44 13.71
C GLU A 157 22.48 9.96 13.65
N ILE A 158 21.64 10.63 14.46
CA ILE A 158 21.60 12.09 14.53
C ILE A 158 21.17 12.58 15.91
N TYR A 159 21.86 13.60 16.43
CA TYR A 159 21.41 14.35 17.60
C TYR A 159 20.35 15.37 17.21
N VAL A 160 19.22 15.36 17.90
CA VAL A 160 18.12 16.31 17.68
C VAL A 160 17.61 16.87 19.00
N SER A 161 16.98 18.05 18.95
CA SER A 161 16.13 18.54 20.02
C SER A 161 14.80 18.96 19.43
N ALA A 162 13.76 18.17 19.68
CA ALA A 162 12.40 18.55 19.30
C ALA A 162 11.92 19.83 20.01
N LEU A 163 12.42 20.08 21.23
CA LEU A 163 12.05 21.27 22.02
C LEU A 163 12.69 22.55 21.48
N LYS A 164 13.98 22.49 21.12
CA LYS A 164 14.75 23.63 20.61
C LYS A 164 14.81 23.69 19.08
N ASN A 165 14.13 22.76 18.41
CA ASN A 165 14.14 22.57 16.96
C ASN A 165 15.57 22.41 16.37
N VAL A 166 16.45 21.72 17.10
CA VAL A 166 17.84 21.49 16.67
C VAL A 166 17.91 20.26 15.77
N ASN A 167 18.56 20.40 14.61
CA ASN A 167 18.83 19.33 13.63
C ASN A 167 17.61 18.55 13.11
N ILE A 168 16.40 19.09 13.26
CA ILE A 168 15.17 18.48 12.73
C ILE A 168 15.20 18.42 11.21
N ASP A 169 15.72 19.45 10.54
CA ASP A 169 15.90 19.43 9.09
C ASP A 169 16.96 18.42 8.66
N GLY A 170 18.01 18.20 9.45
CA GLY A 170 18.99 17.12 9.20
C GLY A 170 18.33 15.75 9.19
N LEU A 171 17.43 15.49 10.15
CA LEU A 171 16.66 14.25 10.20
C LEU A 171 15.72 14.10 8.99
N LYS A 172 15.06 15.18 8.54
CA LYS A 172 14.25 15.17 7.31
C LYS A 172 15.09 14.81 6.07
N HIS A 173 16.30 15.34 5.96
CA HIS A 173 17.20 15.05 4.84
C HIS A 173 17.70 13.61 4.88
N MET A 174 18.03 13.07 6.06
CA MET A 174 18.39 11.66 6.23
C MET A 174 17.24 10.74 5.76
N LEU A 175 16.02 11.02 6.20
CA LEU A 175 14.83 10.29 5.75
C LEU A 175 14.65 10.38 4.22
N ALA A 176 14.78 11.57 3.65
CA ALA A 176 14.66 11.79 2.21
C ALA A 176 15.73 11.05 1.39
N SER A 177 16.95 10.91 1.93
CA SER A 177 18.03 10.18 1.24
C SER A 177 17.72 8.69 1.08
N SER A 178 16.93 8.13 1.99
CA SER A 178 16.47 6.74 1.92
C SER A 178 15.28 6.56 0.98
N THR A 179 14.44 7.58 0.80
CA THR A 179 13.25 7.51 -0.08
C THR A 179 13.58 7.79 -1.55
N LYS A 180 14.52 8.70 -1.85
CA LYS A 180 14.92 9.01 -3.23
C LYS A 180 15.47 7.83 -4.04
N LYS A 181 15.85 6.73 -3.38
CA LYS A 181 16.25 5.48 -4.04
C LYS A 181 15.07 4.61 -4.51
N GLN A 182 13.84 4.90 -4.06
CA GLN A 182 12.64 4.26 -4.58
C GLN A 182 12.18 5.09 -5.80
N GLU A 183 12.50 4.66 -7.01
CA GLU A 183 11.90 5.23 -8.23
C GLU A 183 10.38 5.24 -8.10
N GLU A 184 9.71 6.29 -8.58
CA GLU A 184 8.25 6.34 -8.63
C GLU A 184 7.74 5.13 -9.41
N LYS A 185 7.08 4.21 -8.70
CA LYS A 185 6.51 3.02 -9.30
C LYS A 185 5.29 3.41 -10.13
N THR A 186 5.43 3.29 -11.44
CA THR A 186 4.36 3.48 -12.41
C THR A 186 3.59 2.19 -12.63
N ILE A 187 2.32 2.29 -13.03
CA ILE A 187 1.42 1.14 -13.18
C ILE A 187 1.39 0.60 -14.61
N ILE A 188 1.51 1.47 -15.62
CA ILE A 188 1.46 1.12 -17.04
C ILE A 188 2.46 1.88 -17.91
N LYS A 189 3.34 2.74 -17.36
CA LYS A 189 4.38 3.47 -18.12
C LYS A 189 5.09 2.64 -19.18
N ASP A 190 5.47 1.40 -18.86
CA ASP A 190 6.22 0.53 -19.76
C ASP A 190 5.34 -0.12 -20.84
N LEU A 191 4.02 0.03 -20.75
CA LEU A 191 3.03 -0.51 -21.68
C LEU A 191 2.54 0.51 -22.71
N ILE A 192 2.83 1.80 -22.50
CA ILE A 192 2.28 2.91 -23.29
C ILE A 192 3.36 3.91 -23.70
N LYS A 193 3.08 4.68 -24.75
CA LYS A 193 3.89 5.79 -25.25
C LYS A 193 3.05 7.06 -25.40
N THR A 194 3.72 8.19 -25.55
CA THR A 194 3.06 9.47 -25.86
C THR A 194 2.16 9.34 -27.08
N GLY A 195 0.90 9.78 -26.93
CA GLY A 195 -0.13 9.70 -27.96
C GLY A 195 -0.87 8.36 -28.07
N ASP A 196 -0.43 7.29 -27.38
CA ASP A 196 -1.18 6.03 -27.36
C ASP A 196 -2.57 6.24 -26.76
N VAL A 197 -3.58 5.56 -27.33
CA VAL A 197 -4.93 5.54 -26.77
C VAL A 197 -5.09 4.33 -25.87
N VAL A 198 -5.54 4.55 -24.64
CA VAL A 198 -5.88 3.51 -23.66
C VAL A 198 -7.37 3.61 -23.33
N VAL A 199 -8.09 2.51 -23.48
CA VAL A 199 -9.52 2.44 -23.15
C VAL A 199 -9.70 1.74 -21.80
N LEU A 200 -10.42 2.42 -20.89
CA LEU A 200 -10.74 1.97 -19.55
C LEU A 200 -12.22 1.61 -19.49
N VAL A 201 -12.52 0.32 -19.37
CA VAL A 201 -13.90 -0.18 -19.25
C VAL A 201 -14.26 -0.31 -17.78
N ILE A 202 -15.09 0.61 -17.31
CA ILE A 202 -15.40 0.80 -15.89
C ILE A 202 -16.90 0.55 -15.68
N PRO A 203 -17.32 -0.64 -15.23
CA PRO A 203 -18.72 -0.91 -14.91
C PRO A 203 -19.18 -0.12 -13.68
N ILE A 204 -20.48 0.10 -13.56
CA ILE A 204 -21.05 0.67 -12.32
C ILE A 204 -20.89 -0.34 -11.18
N ASP A 205 -20.04 -0.02 -10.23
CA ASP A 205 -19.91 -0.77 -8.99
C ASP A 205 -20.72 -0.10 -7.88
N LYS A 206 -21.77 -0.79 -7.41
CA LYS A 206 -22.59 -0.32 -6.27
C LYS A 206 -21.80 -0.25 -4.97
N SER A 207 -20.69 -0.98 -4.88
CA SER A 207 -19.78 -1.00 -3.73
C SER A 207 -18.80 0.17 -3.76
N ALA A 208 -18.65 0.87 -4.89
CA ALA A 208 -17.81 2.06 -4.98
C ALA A 208 -18.53 3.29 -4.38
N PRO A 209 -17.80 4.19 -3.69
CA PRO A 209 -18.39 5.40 -3.14
C PRO A 209 -18.98 6.29 -4.25
N LYS A 210 -20.23 6.72 -4.07
CA LYS A 210 -20.95 7.55 -5.04
C LYS A 210 -20.11 8.77 -5.45
N GLY A 211 -20.00 8.99 -6.76
CA GLY A 211 -19.30 10.14 -7.34
C GLY A 211 -17.77 10.06 -7.30
N ARG A 212 -17.18 8.86 -7.10
CA ARG A 212 -15.71 8.68 -7.09
C ARG A 212 -15.30 7.43 -7.87
N LEU A 213 -14.16 7.53 -8.56
CA LEU A 213 -13.46 6.37 -9.12
C LEU A 213 -12.74 5.60 -8.00
N ILE A 214 -12.59 4.29 -8.14
CA ILE A 214 -11.78 3.51 -7.21
C ILE A 214 -10.29 3.73 -7.47
N LEU A 215 -9.47 3.42 -6.48
CA LEU A 215 -8.03 3.68 -6.55
C LEU A 215 -7.34 3.15 -7.82
N PRO A 216 -7.52 1.89 -8.24
CA PRO A 216 -6.85 1.38 -9.43
C PRO A 216 -7.16 2.20 -10.70
N GLN A 217 -8.40 2.67 -10.84
CA GLN A 217 -8.83 3.50 -11.96
C GLN A 217 -8.15 4.87 -11.92
N GLN A 218 -8.05 5.48 -10.74
CA GLN A 218 -7.36 6.77 -10.56
C GLN A 218 -5.87 6.67 -10.89
N LEU A 219 -5.18 5.61 -10.43
CA LEU A 219 -3.76 5.41 -10.68
C LEU A 219 -3.47 5.23 -12.16
N VAL A 220 -4.25 4.41 -12.86
CA VAL A 220 -4.09 4.20 -14.29
C VAL A 220 -4.35 5.49 -15.06
N LEU A 221 -5.44 6.21 -14.76
CA LEU A 221 -5.73 7.49 -15.41
C LEU A 221 -4.61 8.52 -15.20
N ARG A 222 -4.07 8.60 -13.98
CA ARG A 222 -2.95 9.49 -13.68
C ARG A 222 -1.71 9.13 -14.50
N ASP A 223 -1.36 7.86 -14.55
CA ASP A 223 -0.17 7.38 -15.26
C ASP A 223 -0.29 7.55 -16.79
N ILE A 224 -1.50 7.41 -17.36
CA ILE A 224 -1.80 7.77 -18.76
C ILE A 224 -1.47 9.23 -19.01
N LEU A 225 -1.94 10.13 -18.14
CA LEU A 225 -1.74 11.57 -18.29
C LEU A 225 -0.28 11.98 -18.07
N ASP A 226 0.41 11.38 -17.10
CA ASP A 226 1.83 11.61 -16.82
C ASP A 226 2.72 11.28 -18.03
N HIS A 227 2.32 10.32 -18.85
CA HIS A 227 3.06 9.87 -20.02
C HIS A 227 2.53 10.46 -21.34
N HIS A 228 1.67 11.48 -21.26
CA HIS A 228 1.07 12.16 -22.41
C HIS A 228 0.34 11.20 -23.37
N ALA A 229 -0.28 10.15 -22.84
CA ALA A 229 -1.19 9.26 -23.56
C ALA A 229 -2.64 9.75 -23.43
N ILE A 230 -3.55 9.15 -24.21
CA ILE A 230 -4.96 9.52 -24.27
C ILE A 230 -5.80 8.46 -23.56
N GLY A 231 -6.44 8.83 -22.47
CA GLY A 231 -7.37 7.96 -21.74
C GLY A 231 -8.80 8.15 -22.22
N MET A 232 -9.46 7.07 -22.62
CA MET A 232 -10.91 7.03 -22.86
C MET A 232 -11.58 6.09 -21.87
N THR A 233 -12.74 6.48 -21.35
CA THR A 233 -13.50 5.67 -20.38
C THR A 233 -14.90 5.38 -20.90
N CYS A 234 -15.38 4.16 -20.73
CA CYS A 234 -16.75 3.76 -21.08
C CYS A 234 -17.27 2.69 -20.12
N GLN A 235 -18.58 2.42 -20.11
CA GLN A 235 -19.10 1.18 -19.51
C GLN A 235 -19.01 0.04 -20.53
N VAL A 236 -19.43 -1.16 -20.11
CA VAL A 236 -19.37 -2.36 -20.95
C VAL A 236 -20.30 -2.21 -22.16
N GLU A 237 -21.44 -1.56 -21.95
CA GLU A 237 -22.50 -1.35 -22.91
C GLU A 237 -22.07 -0.41 -24.05
N GLU A 238 -21.26 0.62 -23.77
CA GLU A 238 -20.74 1.54 -24.79
C GLU A 238 -19.39 1.10 -25.38
N LEU A 239 -18.85 -0.06 -25.00
CA LEU A 239 -17.51 -0.47 -25.42
C LEU A 239 -17.40 -0.64 -26.94
N GLU A 240 -18.36 -1.32 -27.58
CA GLU A 240 -18.34 -1.50 -29.04
C GLU A 240 -18.33 -0.17 -29.79
N GLU A 241 -19.17 0.78 -29.36
CA GLU A 241 -19.24 2.11 -29.97
C GLU A 241 -17.97 2.92 -29.70
N THR A 242 -17.34 2.74 -28.54
CA THR A 242 -16.06 3.36 -28.20
C THR A 242 -14.95 2.85 -29.12
N LEU A 243 -14.87 1.53 -29.34
CA LEU A 243 -13.86 0.91 -30.20
C LEU A 243 -14.04 1.24 -31.70
N LYS A 244 -15.22 1.69 -32.14
CA LYS A 244 -15.42 2.22 -33.49
C LYS A 244 -14.82 3.62 -33.68
N ARG A 245 -14.67 4.39 -32.59
CA ARG A 245 -14.20 5.78 -32.64
C ARG A 245 -12.70 5.91 -32.41
N VAL A 246 -12.08 4.90 -31.81
CA VAL A 246 -10.64 4.89 -31.53
C VAL A 246 -10.01 3.52 -31.75
N THR A 247 -8.71 3.51 -32.01
CA THR A 247 -7.89 2.31 -32.08
C THR A 247 -6.98 2.25 -30.85
N PRO A 248 -7.41 1.60 -29.76
CA PRO A 248 -6.62 1.57 -28.54
C PRO A 248 -5.41 0.65 -28.67
N LYS A 249 -4.29 1.07 -28.06
CA LYS A 249 -3.11 0.22 -27.83
C LYS A 249 -3.38 -0.84 -26.76
N LEU A 250 -4.18 -0.46 -25.75
CA LEU A 250 -4.46 -1.25 -24.56
C LEU A 250 -5.90 -0.99 -24.09
N VAL A 251 -6.61 -2.08 -23.76
CA VAL A 251 -7.88 -2.04 -23.04
C VAL A 251 -7.66 -2.56 -21.61
N ILE A 252 -8.16 -1.83 -20.63
CA ILE A 252 -8.10 -2.20 -19.21
C ILE A 252 -9.52 -2.24 -18.67
N THR A 253 -9.90 -3.35 -18.04
CA THR A 253 -11.27 -3.55 -17.51
C THR A 253 -11.26 -4.00 -16.06
N ASP A 254 -12.39 -3.82 -15.37
CA ASP A 254 -12.66 -4.50 -14.11
C ASP A 254 -12.84 -6.01 -14.30
N SER A 255 -12.35 -6.80 -13.34
CA SER A 255 -12.35 -8.27 -13.42
C SER A 255 -13.75 -8.87 -13.47
N GLN A 256 -14.76 -8.18 -12.93
CA GLN A 256 -16.16 -8.61 -13.02
C GLN A 256 -16.74 -8.48 -14.44
N ALA A 257 -16.25 -7.53 -15.23
CA ALA A 257 -16.70 -7.31 -16.61
C ALA A 257 -15.84 -8.04 -17.65
N PHE A 258 -14.74 -8.65 -17.21
CA PHE A 258 -13.67 -9.14 -18.07
C PHE A 258 -14.15 -10.12 -19.13
N ASN A 259 -15.03 -11.07 -18.79
CA ASN A 259 -15.58 -12.03 -19.75
C ASN A 259 -16.29 -11.31 -20.92
N LYS A 260 -17.25 -10.43 -20.63
CA LYS A 260 -17.98 -9.67 -21.65
C LYS A 260 -17.04 -8.80 -22.49
N VAL A 261 -16.12 -8.09 -21.84
CA VAL A 261 -15.15 -7.23 -22.52
C VAL A 261 -14.25 -8.04 -23.45
N SER A 262 -13.78 -9.21 -23.03
CA SER A 262 -12.90 -10.07 -23.83
C SER A 262 -13.55 -10.60 -25.12
N GLN A 263 -14.88 -10.72 -25.13
CA GLN A 263 -15.65 -11.11 -26.32
C GLN A 263 -15.79 -9.97 -27.32
N ILE A 264 -15.82 -8.72 -26.84
CA ILE A 264 -15.97 -7.51 -27.65
C ILE A 264 -14.62 -7.05 -28.22
N VAL A 265 -13.55 -7.11 -27.42
CA VAL A 265 -12.23 -6.60 -27.80
C VAL A 265 -11.52 -7.59 -28.71
N ASP A 266 -11.19 -7.15 -29.93
CA ASP A 266 -10.43 -7.92 -30.91
C ASP A 266 -9.10 -8.46 -30.34
N LYS A 267 -8.70 -9.68 -30.74
CA LYS A 267 -7.51 -10.35 -30.20
C LYS A 267 -6.19 -9.62 -30.49
N SER A 268 -6.14 -8.78 -31.52
CA SER A 268 -4.97 -7.95 -31.83
C SER A 268 -4.73 -6.81 -30.83
N ILE A 269 -5.75 -6.46 -30.03
CA ILE A 269 -5.66 -5.41 -29.01
C ILE A 269 -5.32 -6.04 -27.67
N HIS A 270 -4.26 -5.54 -27.02
CA HIS A 270 -3.89 -5.98 -25.67
C HIS A 270 -5.02 -5.68 -24.69
N LEU A 271 -5.27 -6.65 -23.81
CA LEU A 271 -6.36 -6.60 -22.84
C LEU A 271 -5.78 -6.99 -21.48
N THR A 272 -6.01 -6.21 -20.43
CA THR A 272 -5.68 -6.59 -19.05
C THR A 272 -6.72 -6.07 -18.07
N SER A 273 -6.54 -6.29 -16.76
CA SER A 273 -7.40 -5.69 -15.73
C SER A 273 -6.67 -4.83 -14.73
N PHE A 274 -7.43 -3.93 -14.11
CA PHE A 274 -6.98 -3.16 -12.96
C PHE A 274 -6.38 -4.04 -11.86
N SER A 275 -6.95 -5.21 -11.58
CA SER A 275 -6.44 -6.11 -10.54
C SER A 275 -5.10 -6.76 -10.90
N ILE A 276 -4.86 -7.05 -12.18
CA ILE A 276 -3.59 -7.63 -12.64
C ILE A 276 -2.50 -6.55 -12.59
N LEU A 277 -2.82 -5.35 -13.06
CA LEU A 277 -1.95 -4.19 -12.95
C LEU A 277 -1.60 -3.85 -11.49
N MET A 278 -2.57 -3.94 -10.57
CA MET A 278 -2.32 -3.77 -9.15
C MET A 278 -1.40 -4.87 -8.57
N ALA A 279 -1.59 -6.13 -8.97
CA ALA A 279 -0.70 -7.22 -8.55
C ALA A 279 0.74 -7.02 -9.06
N ARG A 280 0.88 -6.48 -10.27
CA ARG A 280 2.18 -6.09 -10.84
C ARG A 280 2.82 -4.94 -10.08
N LEU A 281 2.08 -3.86 -9.86
CA LEU A 281 2.54 -2.68 -9.11
C LEU A 281 3.01 -3.03 -7.69
N LYS A 282 2.33 -3.97 -7.03
CA LYS A 282 2.67 -4.45 -5.69
C LYS A 282 3.69 -5.61 -5.69
N GLY A 283 4.32 -5.91 -6.82
CA GLY A 283 5.39 -6.90 -6.95
C GLY A 283 4.96 -8.35 -6.70
N SER A 284 3.66 -8.66 -6.76
CA SER A 284 3.12 -9.99 -6.42
C SER A 284 2.67 -10.80 -7.64
N LEU A 285 2.71 -10.23 -8.86
CA LEU A 285 2.11 -10.82 -10.07
C LEU A 285 2.54 -12.28 -10.31
N ALA A 286 3.83 -12.57 -10.36
CA ALA A 286 4.33 -13.93 -10.59
C ALA A 286 3.81 -14.93 -9.55
N THR A 287 3.78 -14.52 -8.27
CA THR A 287 3.29 -15.39 -7.19
C THR A 287 1.79 -15.64 -7.32
N VAL A 288 1.01 -14.60 -7.62
CA VAL A 288 -0.46 -14.77 -7.72
C VAL A 288 -0.86 -15.59 -8.96
N LEU A 289 -0.08 -15.54 -10.03
CA LEU A 289 -0.26 -16.41 -11.20
C LEU A 289 0.02 -17.87 -10.87
N GLU A 290 1.15 -18.15 -10.23
CA GLU A 290 1.49 -19.50 -9.77
C GLU A 290 0.43 -20.06 -8.82
N GLY A 291 0.00 -19.26 -7.83
CA GLY A 291 -1.02 -19.67 -6.87
C GLY A 291 -2.38 -19.95 -7.50
N ALA A 292 -2.71 -19.30 -8.63
CA ALA A 292 -3.97 -19.55 -9.32
C ALA A 292 -4.02 -20.94 -9.96
N ASN A 293 -2.88 -21.55 -10.32
CA ASN A 293 -2.83 -22.91 -10.84
C ASN A 293 -3.29 -23.95 -9.82
N LYS A 294 -3.23 -23.63 -8.52
CA LYS A 294 -3.74 -24.52 -7.47
C LYS A 294 -5.24 -24.81 -7.62
N LEU A 295 -6.01 -23.90 -8.24
CA LEU A 295 -7.45 -24.10 -8.44
C LEU A 295 -7.77 -25.35 -9.30
N ASP A 296 -6.91 -25.69 -10.25
CA ASP A 296 -7.12 -26.84 -11.14
C ASP A 296 -6.86 -28.19 -10.44
N HIS A 297 -6.26 -28.14 -9.25
CA HIS A 297 -5.83 -29.29 -8.47
C HIS A 297 -6.49 -29.35 -7.09
N LEU A 298 -7.58 -28.62 -6.89
CA LEU A 298 -8.37 -28.70 -5.67
C LEU A 298 -9.09 -30.06 -5.58
N GLN A 299 -9.25 -30.54 -4.35
CA GLN A 299 -9.90 -31.81 -4.00
C GLN A 299 -11.11 -31.57 -3.09
N ASP A 300 -11.98 -32.57 -3.00
CA ASP A 300 -13.08 -32.53 -2.03
C ASP A 300 -12.52 -32.50 -0.61
N GLY A 301 -13.06 -31.62 0.24
CA GLY A 301 -12.58 -31.39 1.60
C GLY A 301 -11.49 -30.33 1.72
N ASP A 302 -10.92 -29.82 0.62
CA ASP A 302 -9.96 -28.71 0.68
C ASP A 302 -10.58 -27.47 1.35
N CYS A 303 -9.75 -26.71 2.07
CA CYS A 303 -10.13 -25.45 2.70
C CYS A 303 -9.45 -24.27 2.01
N ILE A 304 -10.23 -23.26 1.61
CA ILE A 304 -9.75 -22.05 0.96
C ILE A 304 -9.88 -20.89 1.93
N LEU A 305 -8.80 -20.13 2.11
CA LEU A 305 -8.84 -18.87 2.86
C LEU A 305 -9.10 -17.71 1.91
N ILE A 306 -10.21 -17.00 2.10
CA ILE A 306 -10.51 -15.74 1.42
C ILE A 306 -10.16 -14.57 2.35
N SER A 307 -9.19 -13.76 1.95
CA SER A 307 -8.60 -12.74 2.82
C SER A 307 -8.68 -11.33 2.23
N GLU A 308 -9.08 -10.36 3.07
CA GLU A 308 -9.25 -8.97 2.67
C GLU A 308 -8.35 -8.03 3.47
N GLY A 309 -7.70 -7.10 2.79
CA GLY A 309 -6.82 -6.11 3.42
C GLY A 309 -7.55 -4.99 4.17
N CYS A 310 -8.87 -4.85 4.01
CA CYS A 310 -9.64 -3.76 4.60
C CYS A 310 -10.76 -4.30 5.50
N THR A 311 -11.07 -3.55 6.57
CA THR A 311 -12.03 -3.91 7.62
C THR A 311 -13.45 -3.37 7.38
N HIS A 312 -13.85 -3.20 6.12
CA HIS A 312 -15.18 -2.70 5.80
C HIS A 312 -16.27 -3.78 6.00
N HIS A 313 -17.50 -3.34 6.25
CA HIS A 313 -18.62 -4.23 6.50
C HIS A 313 -18.98 -5.00 5.23
N ARG A 314 -18.82 -6.32 5.27
CA ARG A 314 -19.22 -7.22 4.17
C ARG A 314 -20.71 -7.16 3.97
N GLN A 315 -21.14 -6.87 2.74
CA GLN A 315 -22.55 -6.78 2.38
C GLN A 315 -22.98 -8.05 1.64
N CYS A 316 -24.27 -8.36 1.69
CA CYS A 316 -24.84 -9.42 0.87
C CYS A 316 -24.61 -9.10 -0.62
N GLY A 317 -24.08 -10.06 -1.38
CA GLY A 317 -23.72 -9.89 -2.80
C GLY A 317 -22.30 -9.37 -3.05
N ASP A 318 -21.45 -9.27 -2.02
CA ASP A 318 -20.04 -8.94 -2.17
C ASP A 318 -19.25 -10.03 -2.93
N ILE A 319 -18.22 -9.60 -3.67
CA ILE A 319 -17.37 -10.47 -4.47
C ILE A 319 -16.70 -11.50 -3.58
N GLY A 320 -16.06 -11.07 -2.49
CA GLY A 320 -15.24 -11.94 -1.64
C GLY A 320 -16.04 -13.02 -0.94
N THR A 321 -17.18 -12.67 -0.35
CA THR A 321 -17.94 -13.59 0.51
C THR A 321 -19.12 -14.29 -0.15
N ASP A 322 -19.58 -13.84 -1.32
CA ASP A 322 -20.73 -14.44 -2.00
C ASP A 322 -20.42 -14.91 -3.42
N LYS A 323 -19.96 -14.02 -4.31
CA LYS A 323 -19.80 -14.36 -5.74
C LYS A 323 -18.62 -15.28 -6.00
N LEU A 324 -17.47 -14.98 -5.41
CA LEU A 324 -16.22 -15.70 -5.66
C LEU A 324 -16.29 -17.16 -5.17
N PRO A 325 -16.79 -17.49 -3.96
CA PRO A 325 -17.02 -18.88 -3.56
C PRO A 325 -17.90 -19.66 -4.55
N LYS A 326 -19.01 -19.07 -5.01
CA LYS A 326 -19.92 -19.70 -5.99
C LYS A 326 -19.21 -19.96 -7.32
N TRP A 327 -18.43 -19.00 -7.81
CA TRP A 327 -17.67 -19.16 -9.04
C TRP A 327 -16.60 -20.24 -8.92
N ILE A 328 -15.89 -20.32 -7.79
CA ILE A 328 -14.90 -21.37 -7.52
C ILE A 328 -15.57 -22.75 -7.51
N LEU A 329 -16.66 -22.92 -6.76
CA LEU A 329 -17.41 -24.19 -6.72
C LEU A 329 -17.89 -24.60 -8.12
N ASN A 330 -18.39 -23.63 -8.89
CA ASN A 330 -18.85 -23.87 -10.26
C ASN A 330 -17.71 -24.24 -11.22
N TYR A 331 -16.53 -23.66 -11.04
CA TYR A 331 -15.35 -23.93 -11.86
C TYR A 331 -14.73 -25.30 -11.53
N THR A 332 -14.45 -25.55 -10.25
CA THR A 332 -13.71 -26.75 -9.81
C THR A 332 -14.58 -28.00 -9.79
N LYS A 333 -15.90 -27.84 -9.63
CA LYS A 333 -16.85 -28.94 -9.37
C LYS A 333 -16.46 -29.78 -8.14
N LYS A 334 -15.75 -29.19 -7.17
CA LYS A 334 -15.32 -29.82 -5.92
C LYS A 334 -16.10 -29.30 -4.72
N ASN A 335 -16.26 -30.15 -3.71
CA ASN A 335 -16.83 -29.79 -2.43
C ASN A 335 -15.75 -29.23 -1.49
N VAL A 336 -15.42 -27.95 -1.66
CA VAL A 336 -14.45 -27.22 -0.83
C VAL A 336 -15.14 -26.38 0.23
N THR A 337 -14.40 -26.06 1.29
CA THR A 337 -14.85 -25.15 2.35
C THR A 337 -14.14 -23.80 2.26
N PHE A 338 -14.78 -22.76 2.80
CA PHE A 338 -14.23 -21.40 2.80
C PHE A 338 -14.13 -20.87 4.23
N GLU A 339 -12.96 -20.36 4.58
CA GLU A 339 -12.79 -19.48 5.74
C GLU A 339 -12.47 -18.06 5.28
N PHE A 340 -12.77 -17.09 6.13
CA PHE A 340 -12.62 -15.69 5.78
C PHE A 340 -11.87 -14.90 6.84
N THR A 341 -11.03 -13.97 6.39
CA THR A 341 -10.35 -12.99 7.24
C THR A 341 -10.42 -11.59 6.63
N SER A 342 -10.43 -10.55 7.45
CA SER A 342 -10.31 -9.17 7.01
C SER A 342 -9.40 -8.38 7.96
N GLY A 343 -8.73 -7.34 7.45
CA GLY A 343 -7.84 -6.49 8.24
C GLY A 343 -6.40 -6.95 8.25
N HIS A 344 -5.77 -7.00 9.43
CA HIS A 344 -4.32 -6.87 9.64
C HIS A 344 -3.43 -8.06 9.26
N GLY A 345 -3.97 -9.16 8.74
CA GLY A 345 -3.14 -10.28 8.29
C GLY A 345 -3.85 -11.62 8.40
N PHE A 346 -3.05 -12.68 8.37
CA PHE A 346 -3.53 -14.05 8.46
C PHE A 346 -3.60 -14.56 9.91
N LYS A 347 -4.27 -15.70 10.10
CA LYS A 347 -4.06 -16.54 11.29
C LYS A 347 -2.64 -17.12 11.23
N GLU A 348 -2.03 -17.36 12.40
CA GLU A 348 -0.63 -17.82 12.50
C GLU A 348 -0.38 -19.14 11.75
N ASP A 349 -1.35 -20.05 11.80
CA ASP A 349 -1.30 -21.31 11.05
C ASP A 349 -2.14 -21.23 9.76
N LEU A 350 -1.44 -21.28 8.62
CA LEU A 350 -2.00 -21.33 7.28
C LEU A 350 -1.99 -22.73 6.68
N SER A 351 -1.30 -23.69 7.30
CA SER A 351 -1.01 -25.00 6.71
C SER A 351 -2.24 -25.83 6.38
N LYS A 352 -3.36 -25.55 7.06
CA LYS A 352 -4.67 -26.16 6.80
C LYS A 352 -5.35 -25.69 5.51
N TYR A 353 -4.89 -24.59 4.91
CA TYR A 353 -5.49 -24.04 3.69
C TYR A 353 -4.76 -24.55 2.45
N SER A 354 -5.53 -25.00 1.47
CA SER A 354 -5.00 -25.50 0.20
C SER A 354 -4.58 -24.35 -0.72
N VAL A 355 -5.20 -23.17 -0.56
CA VAL A 355 -4.83 -21.90 -1.22
C VAL A 355 -5.38 -20.71 -0.44
N VAL A 356 -4.60 -19.62 -0.40
CA VAL A 356 -5.05 -18.30 0.07
C VAL A 356 -5.41 -17.44 -1.14
N ILE A 357 -6.64 -16.94 -1.17
CA ILE A 357 -7.12 -16.03 -2.20
C ILE A 357 -7.35 -14.65 -1.56
N HIS A 358 -6.48 -13.70 -1.89
CA HIS A 358 -6.51 -12.36 -1.33
C HIS A 358 -7.31 -11.37 -2.21
N CYS A 359 -7.89 -10.32 -1.63
CA CYS A 359 -8.46 -9.24 -2.44
C CYS A 359 -7.39 -8.50 -3.26
N GLY A 360 -7.80 -7.58 -4.14
CA GLY A 360 -6.88 -6.76 -4.94
C GLY A 360 -5.97 -5.82 -4.14
N ALA A 361 -6.07 -5.82 -2.81
CA ALA A 361 -5.18 -5.10 -1.90
C ALA A 361 -5.05 -3.59 -2.18
N CYS A 362 -6.11 -2.96 -2.70
CA CYS A 362 -6.08 -1.54 -3.08
C CYS A 362 -5.78 -0.61 -1.90
N MET A 363 -6.15 -1.00 -0.68
CA MET A 363 -5.88 -0.22 0.53
C MET A 363 -4.53 -0.55 1.19
N LEU A 364 -3.80 -1.54 0.67
CA LEU A 364 -2.52 -1.98 1.23
C LEU A 364 -1.35 -1.41 0.44
N ASN A 365 -0.28 -1.08 1.15
CA ASN A 365 0.99 -0.78 0.49
C ASN A 365 1.68 -2.06 0.02
N GLU A 366 2.72 -1.89 -0.79
CA GLU A 366 3.46 -3.03 -1.34
C GLU A 366 4.08 -3.90 -0.25
N LYS A 367 4.68 -3.27 0.77
CA LYS A 367 5.35 -4.01 1.84
C LYS A 367 4.40 -4.94 2.59
N GLU A 368 3.18 -4.47 2.84
CA GLU A 368 2.16 -5.27 3.52
C GLU A 368 1.70 -6.45 2.64
N VAL A 369 1.52 -6.24 1.33
CA VAL A 369 1.21 -7.33 0.38
C VAL A 369 2.34 -8.35 0.32
N GLN A 370 3.59 -7.88 0.21
CA GLN A 370 4.78 -8.74 0.18
C GLN A 370 4.96 -9.52 1.47
N SER A 371 4.63 -8.93 2.62
CA SER A 371 4.65 -9.63 3.90
C SER A 371 3.66 -10.81 3.90
N ARG A 372 2.43 -10.61 3.41
CA ARG A 372 1.43 -11.68 3.30
C ARG A 372 1.92 -12.79 2.35
N VAL A 373 2.45 -12.42 1.19
CA VAL A 373 3.07 -13.37 0.24
C VAL A 373 4.17 -14.19 0.92
N LYS A 374 5.07 -13.54 1.65
CA LYS A 374 6.18 -14.20 2.36
C LYS A 374 5.69 -15.18 3.42
N GLU A 375 4.63 -14.83 4.14
CA GLU A 375 4.02 -15.69 5.15
C GLU A 375 3.43 -16.97 4.53
N CYS A 376 2.67 -16.85 3.45
CA CYS A 376 2.17 -17.99 2.68
C CYS A 376 3.32 -18.88 2.16
N LYS A 377 4.35 -18.28 1.54
CA LYS A 377 5.52 -19.00 1.04
C LYS A 377 6.28 -19.75 2.14
N LYS A 378 6.44 -19.13 3.31
CA LYS A 378 7.11 -19.77 4.46
C LYS A 378 6.39 -21.03 4.92
N GLN A 379 5.06 -21.07 4.78
CA GLN A 379 4.24 -22.22 5.18
C GLN A 379 3.91 -23.16 4.00
N GLY A 380 4.48 -22.92 2.81
CA GLY A 380 4.22 -23.74 1.62
C GLY A 380 2.79 -23.63 1.07
N VAL A 381 2.07 -22.56 1.41
CA VAL A 381 0.68 -22.37 1.00
C VAL A 381 0.61 -21.49 -0.24
N PRO A 382 -0.05 -21.94 -1.34
CA PRO A 382 -0.24 -21.13 -2.54
C PRO A 382 -1.00 -19.83 -2.24
N PHE A 383 -0.56 -18.73 -2.84
CA PHE A 383 -1.17 -17.40 -2.68
C PHE A 383 -1.58 -16.84 -4.03
N THR A 384 -2.83 -16.42 -4.16
CA THR A 384 -3.37 -15.75 -5.36
C THR A 384 -4.30 -14.60 -4.98
N ASN A 385 -4.96 -13.98 -5.95
CA ASN A 385 -5.93 -12.91 -5.70
C ASN A 385 -7.22 -13.05 -6.52
N TYR A 386 -8.23 -12.27 -6.15
CA TYR A 386 -9.56 -12.30 -6.78
C TYR A 386 -9.47 -12.10 -8.29
N GLY A 387 -8.68 -11.11 -8.73
CA GLY A 387 -8.55 -10.75 -10.13
C GLY A 387 -8.02 -11.88 -11.00
N ILE A 388 -6.93 -12.50 -10.55
CA ILE A 388 -6.30 -13.62 -11.26
C ILE A 388 -7.21 -14.85 -11.26
N VAL A 389 -7.83 -15.16 -10.12
CA VAL A 389 -8.77 -16.27 -10.02
C VAL A 389 -9.96 -16.08 -10.96
N ILE A 390 -10.55 -14.88 -11.00
CA ILE A 390 -11.65 -14.56 -11.91
C ILE A 390 -11.20 -14.68 -13.37
N ALA A 391 -10.02 -14.15 -13.73
CA ALA A 391 -9.48 -14.27 -15.09
C ALA A 391 -9.23 -15.74 -15.49
N LYS A 392 -8.72 -16.57 -14.57
CA LYS A 392 -8.50 -18.00 -14.79
C LYS A 392 -9.82 -18.74 -15.02
N MET A 393 -10.80 -18.56 -14.13
CA MET A 393 -12.10 -19.24 -14.22
C MET A 393 -12.89 -18.86 -15.48
N ASN A 394 -12.61 -17.70 -16.07
CA ASN A 394 -13.22 -17.25 -17.33
C ASN A 394 -12.39 -17.63 -18.58
N GLY A 395 -11.24 -18.32 -18.43
CA GLY A 395 -10.43 -18.78 -19.55
C GLY A 395 -9.68 -17.67 -20.30
N ILE A 396 -9.44 -16.53 -19.65
CA ILE A 396 -8.85 -15.33 -20.27
C ILE A 396 -7.51 -14.92 -19.67
N LEU A 397 -7.02 -15.67 -18.69
CA LEU A 397 -5.81 -15.32 -17.94
C LEU A 397 -4.59 -15.10 -18.85
N ASP A 398 -4.34 -16.01 -19.79
CA ASP A 398 -3.16 -15.96 -20.69
C ASP A 398 -3.15 -14.66 -21.50
N ARG A 399 -4.27 -14.33 -22.16
CA ARG A 399 -4.45 -13.07 -22.89
C ARG A 399 -4.25 -11.85 -21.99
N SER A 400 -4.67 -11.96 -20.73
CA SER A 400 -4.66 -10.85 -19.77
C SER A 400 -3.28 -10.46 -19.26
N VAL A 401 -2.31 -11.37 -19.40
CA VAL A 401 -0.93 -11.21 -18.93
C VAL A 401 0.10 -11.14 -20.05
N GLU A 402 -0.29 -11.42 -21.30
CA GLU A 402 0.58 -11.36 -22.49
C GLU A 402 1.27 -10.00 -22.69
N VAL A 403 0.70 -8.93 -22.13
CA VAL A 403 1.23 -7.57 -22.24
C VAL A 403 2.45 -7.30 -21.33
N PHE A 404 2.76 -8.21 -20.39
CA PHE A 404 3.90 -8.12 -19.47
C PHE A 404 5.00 -9.11 -19.86
#